data_AF-A0A960P9S5-F1
#
_entry.id   AF-A0A960P9S5-F1
#
_cell.length_a   1.000
_cell.length_b   1.000
_cell.length_c   1.000
_cell.angle_alpha   90.00
_cell.angle_beta   90.00
_cell.angle_gamma   90.00
#
_symmetry.space_group_name_H-M   'P 1'
#
loop_
_entity.id
_entity.type
_entity.pdbx_description
1 polymer ?
#
loop_
_entity_poly.entity_id
_entity_poly.type
_entity_poly.pdbx_seq_one_letter_code
_entity_poly.pdbx_strand_id
1 'polypeptide(L)'
;MNLELEIFRNLFVSIAEEMGVVLKRTSFSPNIKERRDYSCAVYDATGETIAMGDHMPVHLGAMPSSVAEALAAHRLEPGDVVFLNDPFRGGTHLPDITSVSGVFLDGEAAPAYYLATRAHHSDVGGMTPGSMPLATEIFQEGLRIPPVKLVRRGRFEEDLLALLLANVRTPQERRGDLGAQLAAHRTGERRLLEATAKYGAVKMREQMEALKDYSERMMRVRLSAVPDGEFRFEDCLDDDGFSDKRI
;
A
#
# COMPACT_ATOMS: atom_id res chain seq x y z
N MET A 1 2.56 13.83 24.38
CA MET A 1 3.44 13.94 23.21
C MET A 1 4.25 15.22 23.36
N ASN A 2 5.57 15.20 23.15
CA ASN A 2 6.37 16.43 23.17
C ASN A 2 6.31 17.12 21.80
N LEU A 3 6.69 18.40 21.73
CA LEU A 3 6.60 19.19 20.50
C LEU A 3 7.39 18.58 19.34
N GLU A 4 8.56 18.01 19.64
CA GLU A 4 9.44 17.41 18.63
C GLU A 4 8.78 16.19 17.96
N LEU A 5 8.22 15.26 18.75
CA LEU A 5 7.56 14.08 18.22
C LEU A 5 6.37 14.45 17.32
N GLU A 6 5.63 15.52 17.65
CA GLU A 6 4.53 16.00 16.81
C GLU A 6 5.04 16.60 15.48
N ILE A 7 6.20 17.25 15.47
CA ILE A 7 6.83 17.72 14.23
C ILE A 7 7.16 16.53 13.32
N PHE A 8 7.76 15.47 13.86
CA PHE A 8 8.11 14.28 13.09
C PHE A 8 6.87 13.48 12.65
N ARG A 9 5.84 13.39 13.50
CA ARG A 9 4.55 12.82 13.10
C ARG A 9 4.00 13.50 11.85
N ASN A 10 3.90 14.84 11.88
CA ASN A 10 3.39 15.61 10.75
C ASN A 10 4.30 15.50 9.53
N LEU A 11 5.62 15.43 9.71
CA LEU A 11 6.58 15.20 8.63
C LEU A 11 6.31 13.86 7.91
N PHE A 12 6.21 12.75 8.64
CA PHE A 12 5.98 11.45 7.99
C PHE A 12 4.60 11.35 7.35
N VAL A 13 3.57 11.89 8.01
CA VAL A 13 2.22 11.98 7.43
C VAL A 13 2.22 12.82 6.16
N SER A 14 2.88 13.98 6.15
CA SER A 14 2.93 14.83 4.96
C SER A 14 3.63 14.14 3.79
N ILE A 15 4.65 13.31 4.05
CA ILE A 15 5.29 12.51 3.00
C ILE A 15 4.27 11.55 2.36
N ALA A 16 3.52 10.80 3.17
CA ALA A 16 2.50 9.88 2.67
C ALA A 16 1.38 10.61 1.92
N GLU A 17 0.95 11.78 2.41
CA GLU A 17 -0.04 12.62 1.73
C GLU A 17 0.45 13.18 0.39
N GLU A 18 1.70 13.65 0.33
CA GLU A 18 2.30 14.14 -0.92
C GLU A 18 2.42 13.02 -1.97
N MET A 19 2.77 11.80 -1.56
CA MET A 19 2.71 10.63 -2.43
C MET A 19 1.28 10.44 -2.97
N GLY A 20 0.27 10.53 -2.09
CA GLY A 20 -1.13 10.42 -2.45
C GLY A 20 -1.60 11.49 -3.45
N VAL A 21 -1.18 12.74 -3.28
CA VAL A 21 -1.47 13.83 -4.23
C VAL A 21 -0.91 13.52 -5.61
N VAL A 22 0.31 12.98 -5.69
CA VAL A 22 0.93 12.59 -6.97
C VAL A 22 0.19 11.42 -7.60
N LEU A 23 -0.11 10.37 -6.83
CA LEU A 23 -0.87 9.20 -7.30
C LEU A 23 -2.22 9.62 -7.90
N LYS A 24 -2.97 10.45 -7.18
CA LYS A 24 -4.25 10.99 -7.65
C LYS A 24 -4.12 11.84 -8.90
N ARG A 25 -3.12 12.70 -8.98
CA ARG A 25 -2.99 13.64 -10.12
C ARG A 25 -2.51 12.96 -11.40
N THR A 26 -1.71 11.91 -11.27
CA THR A 26 -1.08 11.22 -12.40
C THR A 26 -1.79 9.94 -12.82
N SER A 27 -2.77 9.48 -12.04
CA SER A 27 -3.65 8.38 -12.42
C SER A 27 -4.61 8.73 -13.55
N PHE A 28 -5.02 7.68 -14.23
CA PHE A 28 -5.85 7.66 -15.41
C PHE A 28 -7.27 7.22 -15.04
N SER A 29 -7.42 6.21 -14.17
CA SER A 29 -8.73 5.69 -13.81
C SER A 29 -9.52 6.61 -12.86
N PRO A 30 -10.86 6.68 -13.02
CA PRO A 30 -11.74 7.38 -12.08
C PRO A 30 -11.68 6.80 -10.65
N ASN A 31 -11.40 5.51 -10.49
CA ASN A 31 -11.30 4.88 -9.16
C ASN A 31 -10.20 5.54 -8.32
N ILE A 32 -9.03 5.75 -8.89
CA ILE A 32 -7.93 6.40 -8.17
C ILE A 32 -8.14 7.93 -8.15
N LYS A 33 -8.52 8.52 -9.28
CA LYS A 33 -8.52 9.98 -9.45
C LYS A 33 -9.69 10.68 -8.77
N GLU A 34 -10.88 10.11 -8.88
CA GLU A 34 -12.14 10.71 -8.44
C GLU A 34 -12.66 10.08 -7.15
N ARG A 35 -12.75 8.74 -7.10
CA ARG A 35 -13.17 8.02 -5.89
C ARG A 35 -12.11 8.03 -4.79
N ARG A 36 -10.83 8.24 -5.17
CA ARG A 36 -9.66 8.27 -4.27
C ARG A 36 -9.48 6.95 -3.53
N ASP A 37 -9.72 5.86 -4.24
CA ASP A 37 -9.57 4.52 -3.73
C ASP A 37 -8.10 4.07 -3.82
N TYR A 38 -7.28 4.67 -2.97
CA TYR A 38 -5.85 4.38 -2.87
C TYR A 38 -5.33 4.78 -1.48
N SER A 39 -4.24 4.18 -1.03
CA SER A 39 -3.46 4.64 0.13
C SER A 39 -1.97 4.68 -0.21
N CYS A 40 -1.25 5.58 0.46
CA CYS A 40 0.21 5.67 0.42
C CYS A 40 0.74 5.57 1.85
N ALA A 41 1.87 4.89 2.03
CA ALA A 41 2.44 4.66 3.35
C ALA A 41 3.96 4.68 3.36
N VAL A 42 4.50 5.10 4.51
CA VAL A 42 5.91 5.11 4.88
C VAL A 42 6.12 4.07 5.98
N TYR A 43 7.16 3.26 5.81
CA TYR A 43 7.57 2.22 6.72
C TYR A 43 9.04 2.44 7.13
N ASP A 44 9.40 1.98 8.32
CA ASP A 44 10.79 1.99 8.78
C ASP A 44 11.64 0.90 8.12
N ALA A 45 12.92 0.82 8.50
CA ALA A 45 13.88 -0.17 7.97
C ALA A 45 13.50 -1.63 8.25
N THR A 46 12.59 -1.89 9.20
CA THR A 46 12.10 -3.23 9.54
C THR A 46 10.82 -3.61 8.80
N GLY A 47 10.21 -2.65 8.10
CA GLY A 47 8.94 -2.85 7.39
C GLY A 47 7.71 -2.59 8.26
N GLU A 48 7.86 -1.92 9.41
CA GLU A 48 6.72 -1.51 10.24
C GLU A 48 6.19 -0.15 9.84
N THR A 49 4.86 0.03 9.90
CA THR A 49 4.18 1.25 9.44
C THR A 49 4.49 2.43 10.34
N ILE A 50 4.93 3.55 9.74
CA ILE A 50 5.18 4.82 10.44
C ILE A 50 4.08 5.84 10.16
N ALA A 51 3.69 5.95 8.89
CA ALA A 51 2.62 6.86 8.47
C ALA A 51 1.88 6.28 7.27
N MET A 52 0.58 6.49 7.22
CA MET A 52 -0.26 6.15 6.08
C MET A 52 -1.22 7.31 5.81
N GLY A 53 -1.41 7.66 4.55
CA GLY A 53 -2.39 8.66 4.14
C GLY A 53 -3.81 8.21 4.46
N ASP A 54 -4.62 9.09 5.05
CA ASP A 54 -5.99 8.82 5.50
C ASP A 54 -6.98 8.82 4.32
N HIS A 55 -6.94 7.75 3.52
CA HIS A 55 -7.73 7.66 2.29
C HIS A 55 -8.71 6.49 2.31
N MET A 56 -8.29 5.31 2.81
CA MET A 56 -9.19 4.15 2.93
C MET A 56 -8.86 3.28 4.15
N PRO A 57 -9.76 3.15 5.15
CA PRO A 57 -9.49 2.40 6.38
C PRO A 57 -9.13 0.91 6.17
N VAL A 58 -9.69 0.24 5.16
CA VAL A 58 -9.39 -1.18 4.88
C VAL A 58 -7.90 -1.40 4.55
N HIS A 59 -7.23 -0.38 4.00
CA HIS A 59 -5.81 -0.46 3.68
C HIS A 59 -4.91 -0.48 4.93
N LEU A 60 -5.39 0.07 6.07
CA LEU A 60 -4.63 0.12 7.32
C LEU A 60 -4.25 -1.28 7.83
N GLY A 61 -5.14 -2.26 7.67
CA GLY A 61 -4.91 -3.64 8.12
C GLY A 61 -4.11 -4.48 7.13
N ALA A 62 -4.32 -4.28 5.83
CA ALA A 62 -3.81 -5.20 4.81
C ALA A 62 -2.46 -4.80 4.19
N MET A 63 -2.17 -3.50 4.07
CA MET A 63 -0.90 -3.05 3.49
C MET A 63 0.34 -3.52 4.27
N PRO A 64 0.36 -3.55 5.63
CA PRO A 64 1.48 -4.12 6.37
C PRO A 64 1.79 -5.58 5.99
N SER A 65 0.75 -6.40 5.80
CA SER A 65 0.91 -7.79 5.35
C SER A 65 1.47 -7.86 3.93
N SER A 66 1.02 -7.00 3.01
CA SER A 66 1.59 -6.91 1.66
C SER A 66 3.07 -6.53 1.66
N VAL A 67 3.47 -5.59 2.53
CA VAL A 67 4.87 -5.18 2.67
C VAL A 67 5.70 -6.35 3.20
N ALA A 68 5.23 -7.03 4.25
CA ALA A 68 5.91 -8.21 4.78
C ALA A 68 6.11 -9.30 3.71
N GLU A 69 5.08 -9.60 2.91
CA GLU A 69 5.16 -10.58 1.81
C GLU A 69 6.13 -10.15 0.69
N ALA A 70 6.15 -8.85 0.35
CA ALA A 70 7.10 -8.31 -0.62
C ALA A 70 8.55 -8.44 -0.15
N LEU A 71 8.82 -8.13 1.11
CA LEU A 71 10.16 -8.19 1.71
C LEU A 71 10.62 -9.63 1.97
N ALA A 72 9.70 -10.55 2.28
CA ALA A 72 10.01 -11.97 2.39
C ALA A 72 10.34 -12.60 1.03
N ALA A 73 9.67 -12.17 -0.04
CA ALA A 73 9.86 -12.72 -1.38
C ALA A 73 11.09 -12.16 -2.10
N HIS A 74 11.46 -10.90 -1.84
CA HIS A 74 12.51 -10.22 -2.60
C HIS A 74 13.43 -9.38 -1.72
N ARG A 75 14.74 -9.52 -1.95
CA ARG A 75 15.69 -8.47 -1.60
C ARG A 75 15.56 -7.34 -2.62
N LEU A 76 15.20 -6.15 -2.15
CA LEU A 76 15.08 -4.95 -2.96
C LEU A 76 16.46 -4.32 -3.20
N GLU A 77 16.68 -3.81 -4.42
CA GLU A 77 17.80 -2.96 -4.80
C GLU A 77 17.30 -1.53 -5.10
N PRO A 78 18.19 -0.52 -5.14
CA PRO A 78 17.79 0.84 -5.51
C PRO A 78 17.01 0.89 -6.84
N GLY A 79 15.81 1.47 -6.78
CA GLY A 79 14.90 1.59 -7.92
C GLY A 79 14.05 0.35 -8.22
N ASP A 80 14.18 -0.74 -7.47
CA ASP A 80 13.27 -1.88 -7.58
C ASP A 80 11.90 -1.56 -6.94
N VAL A 81 10.81 -2.03 -7.57
CA VAL A 81 9.46 -1.98 -7.00
C VAL A 81 8.77 -3.33 -7.18
N VAL A 82 8.36 -3.93 -6.08
CA VAL A 82 7.56 -5.15 -6.04
C VAL A 82 6.09 -4.78 -6.16
N PHE A 83 5.33 -5.51 -6.98
CA PHE A 83 3.88 -5.40 -7.08
C PHE A 83 3.22 -6.72 -6.66
N LEU A 84 2.04 -6.63 -6.04
CA LEU A 84 1.23 -7.78 -5.61
C LEU A 84 -0.24 -7.40 -5.42
N ASN A 85 -1.14 -8.37 -5.61
CA ASN A 85 -2.55 -8.27 -5.22
C ASN A 85 -3.11 -9.61 -4.69
N ASP A 86 -2.31 -10.68 -4.65
CA ASP A 86 -2.74 -12.02 -4.26
C ASP A 86 -3.35 -12.01 -2.85
N PRO A 87 -4.66 -12.30 -2.68
CA PRO A 87 -5.32 -12.24 -1.38
C PRO A 87 -4.75 -13.22 -0.36
N PHE A 88 -4.12 -14.30 -0.83
CA PHE A 88 -3.47 -15.29 0.02
C PHE A 88 -2.05 -14.85 0.45
N ARG A 89 -1.58 -13.71 -0.06
CA ARG A 89 -0.25 -13.15 0.17
C ARG A 89 -0.31 -11.63 0.41
N GLY A 90 -1.25 -11.21 1.26
CA GLY A 90 -1.36 -9.83 1.75
C GLY A 90 -2.23 -8.90 0.91
N GLY A 91 -2.77 -9.35 -0.23
CA GLY A 91 -3.85 -8.66 -0.94
C GLY A 91 -5.17 -8.68 -0.17
N THR A 92 -6.06 -7.73 -0.46
CA THR A 92 -7.45 -7.71 0.05
C THR A 92 -8.39 -8.39 -0.94
N HIS A 93 -8.28 -8.00 -2.19
CA HIS A 93 -8.96 -8.53 -3.37
C HIS A 93 -8.14 -8.15 -4.61
N LEU A 94 -8.39 -8.79 -5.74
CA LEU A 94 -7.54 -8.62 -6.93
C LEU A 94 -7.46 -7.17 -7.48
N PRO A 95 -8.52 -6.34 -7.44
CA PRO A 95 -8.44 -4.94 -7.87
C PRO A 95 -7.42 -4.08 -7.13
N ASP A 96 -7.14 -4.39 -5.86
CA ASP A 96 -6.20 -3.64 -5.02
C ASP A 96 -4.76 -4.10 -5.29
N ILE A 97 -4.07 -3.38 -6.18
CA ILE A 97 -2.66 -3.65 -6.45
C ILE A 97 -1.79 -2.83 -5.51
N THR A 98 -1.01 -3.52 -4.69
CA THR A 98 0.00 -2.93 -3.81
C THR A 98 1.34 -2.89 -4.53
N SER A 99 2.08 -1.79 -4.38
CA SER A 99 3.46 -1.63 -4.82
C SER A 99 4.35 -1.30 -3.61
N VAL A 100 5.55 -1.85 -3.55
CA VAL A 100 6.49 -1.72 -2.41
C VAL A 100 7.90 -1.45 -2.94
N SER A 101 8.58 -0.43 -2.41
CA SER A 101 9.98 -0.11 -2.75
C SER A 101 10.80 0.23 -1.52
N GLY A 102 12.12 0.03 -1.59
CA GLY A 102 13.07 0.46 -0.57
C GLY A 102 13.64 1.84 -0.89
N VAL A 103 13.97 2.61 0.15
CA VAL A 103 14.72 3.87 0.06
C VAL A 103 16.08 3.68 0.71
N PHE A 104 17.13 3.95 -0.04
CA PHE A 104 18.51 3.66 0.36
C PHE A 104 19.24 4.97 0.65
N LEU A 105 20.03 4.98 1.73
CA LEU A 105 20.95 6.08 2.00
C LEU A 105 22.24 5.88 1.22
N ASP A 106 22.99 6.95 0.99
CA ASP A 106 24.23 6.88 0.23
C ASP A 106 25.24 5.94 0.89
N GLY A 107 25.82 5.03 0.10
CA GLY A 107 26.74 4.00 0.56
C GLY A 107 26.13 2.82 1.34
N GLU A 108 24.81 2.82 1.62
CA GLU A 108 24.15 1.77 2.38
C GLU A 108 23.60 0.65 1.48
N ALA A 109 23.89 -0.61 1.84
CA ALA A 109 23.42 -1.78 1.10
C ALA A 109 22.00 -2.22 1.49
N ALA A 110 21.46 -1.70 2.59
CA ALA A 110 20.13 -2.01 3.11
C ALA A 110 19.21 -0.78 3.00
N PRO A 111 17.91 -0.97 2.76
CA PRO A 111 16.93 0.12 2.80
C PRO A 111 16.86 0.72 4.21
N ALA A 112 16.87 2.05 4.30
CA ALA A 112 16.59 2.77 5.55
C ALA A 112 15.08 2.93 5.79
N TYR A 113 14.29 2.91 4.72
CA TYR A 113 12.83 3.04 4.75
C TYR A 113 12.21 2.17 3.66
N TYR A 114 10.93 1.86 3.81
CA TYR A 114 10.11 1.38 2.70
C TYR A 114 8.95 2.30 2.42
N LEU A 115 8.51 2.29 1.17
CA LEU A 115 7.33 2.99 0.69
C LEU A 115 6.37 1.97 0.14
N ALA A 116 5.08 2.19 0.37
CA ALA A 116 4.06 1.43 -0.32
C ALA A 116 2.95 2.32 -0.85
N THR A 117 2.35 1.90 -1.96
CA THR A 117 1.04 2.38 -2.38
C THR A 117 0.13 1.19 -2.60
N ARG A 118 -1.16 1.36 -2.31
CA ARG A 118 -2.21 0.44 -2.77
C ARG A 118 -3.22 1.27 -3.52
N ALA A 119 -3.60 0.82 -4.70
CA ALA A 119 -4.61 1.50 -5.50
C ALA A 119 -5.62 0.48 -6.01
N HIS A 120 -6.89 0.84 -5.96
CA HIS A 120 -7.95 0.04 -6.52
C HIS A 120 -8.09 0.35 -8.01
N HIS A 121 -7.83 -0.65 -8.83
CA HIS A 121 -7.94 -0.49 -10.27
C HIS A 121 -9.27 -1.03 -10.81
N SER A 122 -9.74 -0.46 -11.91
CA SER A 122 -11.11 -0.69 -12.44
C SER A 122 -11.35 -2.09 -13.00
N ASP A 123 -10.34 -2.72 -13.61
CA ASP A 123 -10.45 -4.01 -14.30
C ASP A 123 -9.15 -4.80 -14.24
N VAL A 124 -9.16 -5.96 -13.58
CA VAL A 124 -7.99 -6.86 -13.46
C VAL A 124 -8.14 -8.13 -14.30
N GLY A 125 -9.00 -8.12 -15.33
CA GLY A 125 -9.15 -9.28 -16.22
C GLY A 125 -10.09 -10.37 -15.73
N GLY A 126 -10.98 -10.09 -14.78
CA GLY A 126 -12.00 -11.04 -14.32
C GLY A 126 -12.99 -11.44 -15.43
N MET A 127 -13.84 -12.43 -15.16
CA MET A 127 -14.78 -13.00 -16.13
C MET A 127 -15.78 -11.98 -16.69
N THR A 128 -16.09 -10.93 -15.93
CA THR A 128 -16.93 -9.80 -16.36
C THR A 128 -16.15 -8.49 -16.32
N PRO A 129 -16.52 -7.48 -17.12
CA PRO A 129 -15.93 -6.14 -17.01
C PRO A 129 -16.17 -5.54 -15.63
N GLY A 130 -15.14 -4.89 -15.06
CA GLY A 130 -15.21 -4.25 -13.75
C GLY A 130 -14.31 -4.94 -12.72
N SER A 131 -14.49 -4.57 -11.46
CA SER A 131 -13.55 -4.93 -10.39
C SER A 131 -13.95 -6.15 -9.57
N MET A 132 -15.25 -6.40 -9.38
CA MET A 132 -15.75 -7.50 -8.55
C MET A 132 -16.80 -8.28 -9.33
N PRO A 133 -16.40 -9.32 -10.09
CA PRO A 133 -17.35 -10.21 -10.75
C PRO A 133 -18.07 -11.06 -9.71
N LEU A 134 -19.28 -11.52 -10.05
CA LEU A 134 -19.93 -12.59 -9.31
C LEU A 134 -19.23 -13.92 -9.66
N ALA A 135 -18.29 -14.34 -8.82
CA ALA A 135 -17.37 -15.43 -9.09
C ALA A 135 -17.50 -16.57 -8.06
N THR A 136 -17.23 -17.80 -8.51
CA THR A 136 -17.21 -19.01 -7.68
C THR A 136 -15.80 -19.52 -7.38
N GLU A 137 -14.80 -19.00 -8.09
CA GLU A 137 -13.39 -19.31 -7.90
C GLU A 137 -12.51 -18.11 -8.24
N ILE A 138 -11.36 -17.99 -7.59
CA ILE A 138 -10.44 -16.85 -7.74
C ILE A 138 -9.95 -16.61 -9.17
N PHE A 139 -9.87 -17.66 -10.00
CA PHE A 139 -9.43 -17.54 -11.40
C PHE A 139 -10.42 -16.78 -12.27
N GLN A 140 -11.68 -16.72 -11.84
CA GLN A 140 -12.72 -15.93 -12.48
C GLN A 140 -12.67 -14.45 -12.07
N GLU A 141 -11.98 -14.11 -10.98
CA GLU A 141 -11.89 -12.74 -10.49
C GLU A 141 -10.84 -11.90 -11.25
N GLY A 142 -9.87 -12.56 -11.87
CA GLY A 142 -8.89 -11.93 -12.74
C GLY A 142 -7.45 -12.31 -12.42
N LEU A 143 -6.52 -11.44 -12.82
CA LEU A 143 -5.09 -11.67 -12.68
C LEU A 143 -4.66 -11.60 -11.22
N ARG A 144 -4.23 -12.76 -10.70
CA ARG A 144 -3.58 -12.87 -9.40
C ARG A 144 -2.07 -12.69 -9.54
N ILE A 145 -1.56 -11.62 -8.94
CA ILE A 145 -0.19 -11.16 -8.98
C ILE A 145 0.46 -11.51 -7.63
N PRO A 146 1.31 -12.55 -7.57
CA PRO A 146 2.14 -12.79 -6.41
C PRO A 146 3.18 -11.66 -6.28
N PRO A 147 3.91 -11.54 -5.17
CA PRO A 147 5.02 -10.60 -5.05
C PRO A 147 6.03 -10.77 -6.20
N VAL A 148 6.02 -9.82 -7.14
CA VAL A 148 6.92 -9.80 -8.29
C VAL A 148 7.59 -8.44 -8.44
N LYS A 149 8.89 -8.42 -8.76
CA LYS A 149 9.58 -7.19 -9.14
C LYS A 149 9.16 -6.77 -10.55
N LEU A 150 8.09 -5.98 -10.64
CA LEU A 150 7.57 -5.45 -11.90
C LEU A 150 8.37 -4.23 -12.39
N VAL A 151 9.09 -3.57 -11.48
CA VAL A 151 10.06 -2.51 -11.81
C VAL A 151 11.42 -2.92 -11.29
N ARG A 152 12.44 -2.84 -12.15
CA ARG A 152 13.85 -3.02 -11.79
C ARG A 152 14.63 -1.76 -12.13
N ARG A 153 15.42 -1.26 -11.19
CA ARG A 153 16.28 -0.08 -11.39
C ARG A 153 15.54 1.10 -12.04
N GLY A 154 14.30 1.33 -11.60
CA GLY A 154 13.44 2.43 -12.04
C GLY A 154 12.72 2.24 -13.38
N ARG A 155 12.82 1.06 -14.01
CA ARG A 155 12.18 0.73 -15.30
C ARG A 155 11.26 -0.48 -15.17
N PHE A 156 10.14 -0.47 -15.87
CA PHE A 156 9.26 -1.63 -15.93
C PHE A 156 9.96 -2.80 -16.61
N GLU A 157 9.73 -4.00 -16.09
CA GLU A 157 10.06 -5.26 -16.76
C GLU A 157 9.03 -5.45 -17.89
N GLU A 158 9.38 -5.01 -19.10
CA GLU A 158 8.41 -4.86 -20.19
C GLU A 158 7.72 -6.18 -20.59
N ASP A 159 8.38 -7.33 -20.46
CA ASP A 159 7.76 -8.64 -20.74
C ASP A 159 6.69 -9.01 -19.70
N LEU A 160 6.98 -8.79 -18.40
CA LEU A 160 6.00 -9.01 -17.33
C LEU A 160 4.83 -8.04 -17.44
N LEU A 161 5.14 -6.78 -17.76
CA LEU A 161 4.13 -5.76 -17.99
C LEU A 161 3.27 -6.09 -19.22
N ALA A 162 3.86 -6.53 -20.32
CA ALA A 162 3.13 -6.96 -21.52
C ALA A 162 2.17 -8.11 -21.20
N LEU A 163 2.61 -9.11 -20.43
CA LEU A 163 1.75 -10.19 -19.97
C LEU A 163 0.57 -9.69 -19.13
N LEU A 164 0.82 -8.79 -18.17
CA LEU A 164 -0.24 -8.20 -17.35
C LEU A 164 -1.23 -7.41 -18.21
N LEU A 165 -0.73 -6.54 -19.10
CA LEU A 165 -1.56 -5.67 -19.93
C LEU A 165 -2.38 -6.44 -20.96
N ALA A 166 -1.90 -7.60 -21.44
CA ALA A 166 -2.67 -8.48 -22.32
C ALA A 166 -3.89 -9.10 -21.65
N ASN A 167 -3.92 -9.15 -20.32
CA ASN A 167 -4.97 -9.79 -19.53
C ASN A 167 -5.94 -8.80 -18.88
N VAL A 168 -5.97 -7.53 -19.30
CA VAL A 168 -6.93 -6.53 -18.79
C VAL A 168 -7.65 -5.84 -19.95
N ARG A 169 -8.86 -5.36 -19.69
CA ARG A 169 -9.68 -4.69 -20.72
C ARG A 169 -9.21 -3.26 -21.01
N THR A 170 -8.52 -2.63 -20.06
CA THR A 170 -8.10 -1.22 -20.14
C THR A 170 -6.56 -1.08 -20.05
N PRO A 171 -5.78 -1.63 -21.00
CA PRO A 171 -4.32 -1.70 -20.87
C PRO A 171 -3.62 -0.32 -20.81
N GLN A 172 -4.14 0.70 -21.50
CA GLN A 172 -3.57 2.05 -21.45
C GLN A 172 -3.79 2.70 -20.07
N GLU A 173 -5.01 2.59 -19.52
CA GLU A 173 -5.35 3.04 -18.17
C GLU A 173 -4.51 2.30 -17.14
N ARG A 174 -4.41 0.96 -17.26
CA ARG A 174 -3.62 0.12 -16.38
C ARG A 174 -2.15 0.51 -16.36
N ARG A 175 -1.53 0.70 -17.53
CA ARG A 175 -0.13 1.16 -17.60
C ARG A 175 0.03 2.55 -16.98
N GLY A 176 -0.94 3.45 -17.20
CA GLY A 176 -0.98 4.78 -16.61
C GLY A 176 -1.02 4.74 -15.08
N ASP A 177 -1.93 3.95 -14.50
CA ASP A 177 -2.12 3.83 -13.06
C ASP A 177 -0.94 3.15 -12.35
N LEU A 178 -0.37 2.08 -12.95
CA LEU A 178 0.87 1.49 -12.44
C LEU A 178 2.03 2.50 -12.49
N GLY A 179 2.08 3.34 -13.53
CA GLY A 179 3.03 4.45 -13.63
C GLY A 179 2.80 5.54 -12.58
N ALA A 180 1.54 5.83 -12.25
CA ALA A 180 1.17 6.76 -11.19
C ALA A 180 1.61 6.28 -9.80
N GLN A 181 1.47 4.98 -9.52
CA GLN A 181 2.03 4.35 -8.32
C GLN A 181 3.56 4.55 -8.28
N LEU A 182 4.28 4.28 -9.37
CA LEU A 182 5.72 4.51 -9.44
C LEU A 182 6.11 5.99 -9.21
N ALA A 183 5.34 6.94 -9.75
CA ALA A 183 5.56 8.37 -9.53
C ALA A 183 5.37 8.79 -8.06
N ALA A 184 4.40 8.19 -7.37
CA ALA A 184 4.18 8.38 -5.95
C ALA A 184 5.38 7.86 -5.13
N HIS A 185 5.90 6.67 -5.43
CA HIS A 185 7.10 6.13 -4.79
C HIS A 185 8.31 7.07 -4.94
N ARG A 186 8.58 7.59 -6.16
CA ARG A 186 9.67 8.56 -6.40
C ARG A 186 9.51 9.85 -5.57
N THR A 187 8.27 10.25 -5.31
CA THR A 187 7.99 11.43 -4.47
C THR A 187 8.30 11.14 -3.01
N GLY A 188 7.85 10.00 -2.48
CA GLY A 188 8.16 9.58 -1.12
C GLY A 188 9.67 9.40 -0.90
N GLU A 189 10.36 8.80 -1.87
CA GLU A 189 11.81 8.57 -1.82
C GLU A 189 12.55 9.91 -1.69
N ARG A 190 12.27 10.85 -2.61
CA ARG A 190 12.86 12.18 -2.56
C ARG A 190 12.63 12.86 -1.20
N ARG A 191 11.40 12.83 -0.69
CA ARG A 191 11.07 13.49 0.58
C ARG A 191 11.75 12.86 1.79
N LEU A 192 11.85 11.53 1.82
CA LEU A 192 12.57 10.83 2.89
C LEU A 192 14.06 11.14 2.85
N LEU A 193 14.66 11.21 1.66
CA LEU A 193 16.07 11.60 1.51
C LEU A 193 16.30 13.06 1.93
N GLU A 194 15.42 13.99 1.51
CA GLU A 194 15.46 15.41 1.95
C GLU A 194 15.36 15.54 3.47
N ALA A 195 14.41 14.82 4.09
CA ALA A 195 14.22 14.80 5.53
C ALA A 195 15.46 14.22 6.25
N THR A 196 16.01 13.13 5.72
CA THR A 196 17.20 12.48 6.29
C THR A 196 18.43 13.36 6.19
N ALA A 197 18.62 14.07 5.07
CA ALA A 197 19.70 15.04 4.91
C ALA A 197 19.59 16.21 5.91
N LYS A 198 18.35 16.64 6.22
CA LYS A 198 18.10 17.74 7.14
C LYS A 198 18.25 17.36 8.62
N TYR A 199 17.71 16.21 9.02
CA TYR A 199 17.59 15.82 10.43
C TYR A 199 18.58 14.73 10.87
N GLY A 200 19.17 14.01 9.91
CA GLY A 200 20.07 12.88 10.16
C GLY A 200 19.33 11.56 10.35
N ALA A 201 19.93 10.47 9.84
CA ALA A 201 19.32 9.14 9.86
C ALA A 201 19.06 8.59 11.27
N VAL A 202 19.95 8.89 12.23
CA VAL A 202 19.78 8.50 13.64
C VAL A 202 18.52 9.12 14.21
N LYS A 203 18.35 10.44 14.05
CA LYS A 203 17.18 11.15 14.56
C LYS A 203 15.90 10.68 13.89
N MET A 204 15.91 10.49 12.56
CA MET A 204 14.77 9.94 11.82
C MET A 204 14.30 8.61 12.42
N ARG A 205 15.23 7.68 12.66
CA ARG A 205 14.92 6.37 13.25
C ARG A 205 14.41 6.48 14.70
N GLU A 206 15.06 7.27 15.54
CA GLU A 206 14.61 7.49 16.93
C GLU A 206 13.17 8.02 16.99
N GLN A 207 12.80 8.92 16.08
CA GLN A 207 11.45 9.48 16.04
C GLN A 207 10.43 8.49 15.48
N MET A 208 10.81 7.64 14.52
CA MET A 208 9.97 6.53 14.05
C MET A 208 9.64 5.56 15.20
N GLU A 209 10.65 5.14 15.98
CA GLU A 209 10.43 4.28 17.16
C GLU A 209 9.57 4.97 18.22
N ALA A 210 9.85 6.23 18.54
CA ALA A 210 9.05 6.99 19.50
C ALA A 210 7.58 7.17 19.08
N LEU A 211 7.30 7.22 17.77
CA LEU A 211 5.94 7.25 17.24
C LEU A 211 5.22 5.92 17.42
N LYS A 212 5.91 4.78 17.19
CA LYS A 212 5.36 3.45 17.45
C LYS A 212 5.04 3.28 18.93
N ASP A 213 5.97 3.61 19.83
CA ASP A 213 5.76 3.57 21.28
C ASP A 213 4.62 4.49 21.75
N TYR A 214 4.50 5.66 21.14
CA TYR A 214 3.40 6.58 21.45
C TYR A 214 2.05 6.01 20.99
N SER A 215 1.98 5.45 19.79
CA SER A 215 0.79 4.80 19.25
C SER A 215 0.34 3.62 20.14
N GLU A 216 1.27 2.75 20.54
CA GLU A 216 0.99 1.63 21.43
C GLU A 216 0.43 2.11 22.78
N ARG A 217 1.07 3.09 23.42
CA ARG A 217 0.59 3.64 24.69
C ARG A 217 -0.80 4.23 24.58
N MET A 218 -1.07 4.97 23.49
CA MET A 218 -2.39 5.53 23.24
C MET A 218 -3.44 4.42 23.10
N MET A 219 -3.14 3.35 22.36
CA MET A 219 -4.03 2.21 22.23
C MET A 219 -4.27 1.51 23.58
N ARG A 220 -3.22 1.25 24.37
CA ARG A 220 -3.34 0.64 25.71
C ARG A 220 -4.24 1.46 26.64
N VAL A 221 -4.10 2.78 26.64
CA VAL A 221 -4.98 3.67 27.43
C VAL A 221 -6.43 3.55 26.97
N ARG A 222 -6.69 3.53 25.65
CA ARG A 222 -8.05 3.35 25.12
C ARG A 222 -8.64 2.00 25.49
N LEU A 223 -7.86 0.92 25.37
CA LEU A 223 -8.29 -0.42 25.75
C LEU A 223 -8.57 -0.53 27.26
N SER A 224 -7.79 0.15 28.12
CA SER A 224 -8.02 0.15 29.57
C SER A 224 -9.32 0.84 30.01
N ALA A 225 -9.92 1.66 29.14
CA ALA A 225 -11.21 2.28 29.39
C ALA A 225 -12.39 1.38 28.98
N VAL A 226 -12.13 0.29 28.24
CA VAL A 226 -13.14 -0.72 27.92
C VAL A 226 -13.34 -1.59 29.17
N PRO A 227 -14.58 -1.78 29.66
CA PRO A 227 -14.84 -2.63 30.81
C PRO A 227 -14.38 -4.07 30.57
N ASP A 228 -13.82 -4.71 31.59
CA ASP A 228 -13.52 -6.14 31.55
C ASP A 228 -14.83 -6.92 31.32
N GLY A 229 -14.84 -7.77 30.30
CA GLY A 229 -16.02 -8.55 29.95
C GLY A 229 -15.92 -9.21 28.58
N GLU A 230 -16.96 -9.96 28.25
CA GLU A 230 -17.13 -10.53 26.92
C GLU A 230 -18.19 -9.72 26.17
N PHE A 231 -17.80 -9.21 25.00
CA PHE A 231 -18.68 -8.46 24.12
C PHE A 231 -18.96 -9.32 22.89
N ARG A 232 -20.24 -9.51 22.56
CA ARG A 232 -20.68 -10.27 21.38
C ARG A 232 -21.62 -9.42 20.55
N PHE A 233 -21.51 -9.57 19.24
CA PHE A 233 -22.40 -8.99 18.24
C PHE A 233 -22.60 -10.03 17.14
N GLU A 234 -23.77 -9.98 16.50
CA GLU A 234 -24.14 -10.81 15.35
C GLU A 234 -24.72 -9.89 14.29
N ASP A 235 -24.32 -10.10 13.04
CA ASP A 235 -24.80 -9.38 11.86
C ASP A 235 -25.16 -10.37 10.76
N CYS A 236 -26.03 -9.97 9.84
CA CYS A 236 -26.45 -10.80 8.72
C CYS A 236 -26.13 -10.12 7.38
N LEU A 237 -25.77 -10.92 6.38
CA LEU A 237 -25.70 -10.47 4.98
C LEU A 237 -26.99 -10.89 4.25
N ASP A 238 -27.38 -10.15 3.23
CA ASP A 238 -28.65 -10.42 2.55
C ASP A 238 -28.61 -11.73 1.73
N ASP A 239 -27.65 -11.90 0.82
CA ASP A 239 -27.50 -13.10 -0.02
C ASP A 239 -26.04 -13.29 -0.51
N ASP A 240 -25.80 -14.34 -1.30
CA ASP A 240 -24.49 -14.69 -1.88
C ASP A 240 -24.24 -14.08 -3.28
N GLY A 241 -25.16 -13.25 -3.76
CA GLY A 241 -25.16 -12.66 -5.10
C GLY A 241 -25.55 -13.62 -6.23
N PHE A 242 -25.65 -14.94 -5.99
CA PHE A 242 -26.03 -15.95 -7.00
C PHE A 242 -27.51 -16.29 -6.97
N SER A 243 -28.15 -16.16 -5.81
CA SER A 243 -29.58 -16.42 -5.67
C SER A 243 -30.22 -15.47 -4.66
N ASP A 244 -31.53 -15.24 -4.79
CA ASP A 244 -32.30 -14.45 -3.82
C ASP A 244 -32.51 -15.18 -2.47
N LYS A 245 -31.77 -16.28 -2.22
CA LYS A 245 -31.85 -17.01 -0.95
C LYS A 245 -30.98 -16.31 0.06
N ARG A 246 -31.60 -15.95 1.20
CA ARG A 246 -30.87 -15.38 2.33
C ARG A 246 -29.88 -16.37 2.93
N ILE A 247 -28.69 -15.87 3.24
CA ILE A 247 -27.61 -16.60 3.92
C ILE A 247 -27.53 -16.25 5.40
#